data_AF-Q8BSW9-F1
#
_entry.id   AF-Q8BSW9-F1
#
_cell.length_a   1.000
_cell.length_b   1.000
_cell.length_c   1.000
_cell.angle_alpha   90.00
_cell.angle_beta   90.00
_cell.angle_gamma   90.00
#
_symmetry.space_group_name_H-M   'P 1'
#
loop_
_entity.id
_entity.type
_entity.pdbx_description
1 polymer ?
#
loop_
_entity_poly.entity_id
_entity_poly.type
_entity_poly.pdbx_seq_one_letter_code
_entity_poly.pdbx_strand_id
1 'polypeptide(L)'
;MWTLRLFSLALVYTGVAAPQFAYAVLIVLLFSWSLHYLLRAFSYLRWKMRPWFTAEPQVARYLTDDEYREQAEAATARALEELRQACCRPDFPSWLAVSRLQAPKKFAEFVLGASHLSPEEVSTHEKQYGLGGAFLEEQLFSLQTDSLPAS
;
A
#
# COMPACT_ATOMS: atom_id res chain seq x y z
N MET A 1 45.42 -19.40 -25.55
CA MET A 1 46.60 -20.20 -25.15
C MET A 1 47.90 -19.40 -25.05
N TRP A 2 48.03 -18.21 -25.67
CA TRP A 2 49.26 -17.39 -25.59
C TRP A 2 49.35 -16.50 -24.34
N THR A 3 48.22 -16.07 -23.79
CA THR A 3 48.14 -15.20 -22.61
C THR A 3 48.71 -15.84 -21.35
N LEU A 4 48.43 -17.13 -21.12
CA LEU A 4 48.96 -17.89 -19.98
C LEU A 4 50.50 -18.01 -20.02
N ARG A 5 51.06 -18.18 -21.22
CA ARG A 5 52.52 -18.30 -21.40
C ARG A 5 53.23 -16.97 -21.13
N LEU A 6 52.68 -15.86 -21.66
CA LEU A 6 53.19 -14.51 -21.37
C LEU A 6 53.03 -14.15 -19.89
N PHE A 7 51.90 -14.51 -19.28
CA PHE A 7 51.65 -14.30 -17.85
C PHE A 7 52.64 -15.07 -16.97
N SER A 8 52.95 -16.32 -17.33
CA SER A 8 53.96 -17.11 -16.60
C SER A 8 55.36 -16.49 -16.69
N LEU A 9 55.76 -15.98 -17.85
CA LEU A 9 57.06 -15.34 -18.04
C LEU A 9 57.15 -14.02 -17.25
N ALA A 10 56.06 -13.24 -17.24
CA ALA A 10 55.96 -12.03 -16.44
C ALA A 10 56.05 -12.32 -14.93
N LEU A 11 55.38 -13.37 -14.43
CA LEU A 11 55.44 -13.78 -13.01
C LEU A 11 56.85 -14.19 -12.57
N VAL A 12 57.55 -14.95 -13.43
CA VAL A 12 58.94 -15.36 -13.15
C VAL A 12 59.87 -14.16 -13.18
N TYR A 13 59.69 -13.24 -14.13
CA TYR A 13 60.48 -12.02 -14.24
C TYR A 13 60.30 -11.09 -13.04
N THR A 14 59.06 -10.87 -12.58
CA THR A 14 58.78 -10.02 -11.41
C THR A 14 59.24 -10.67 -10.10
N GLY A 15 59.21 -12.00 -10.01
CA GLY A 15 59.74 -12.74 -8.86
C GLY A 15 61.26 -12.70 -8.74
N VAL A 16 61.98 -12.66 -9.88
CA VAL A 16 63.45 -12.57 -9.92
C VAL A 16 63.94 -11.13 -9.67
N ALA A 17 63.20 -10.11 -10.12
CA ALA A 17 63.66 -8.72 -10.07
C ALA A 17 63.54 -8.05 -8.68
N ALA A 18 62.55 -8.39 -7.85
CA ALA A 18 62.53 -8.01 -6.44
C ALA A 18 61.59 -8.90 -5.60
N PRO A 19 62.01 -9.37 -4.41
CA PRO A 19 61.21 -10.27 -3.57
C PRO A 19 59.88 -9.65 -3.10
N GLN A 20 59.79 -8.32 -3.06
CA GLN A 20 58.57 -7.58 -2.69
C GLN A 20 57.40 -7.84 -3.66
N PHE A 21 57.66 -8.00 -4.95
CA PHE A 21 56.62 -8.27 -5.95
C PHE A 21 56.11 -9.72 -5.86
N ALA A 22 56.96 -10.67 -5.46
CA ALA A 22 56.53 -12.05 -5.23
C ALA A 22 55.49 -12.13 -4.09
N TYR A 23 55.71 -11.40 -2.99
CA TYR A 23 54.71 -11.29 -1.92
C TYR A 23 53.43 -10.60 -2.37
N ALA A 24 53.52 -9.55 -3.19
CA ALA A 24 52.33 -8.89 -3.76
C ALA A 24 51.51 -9.86 -4.61
N VAL A 25 52.14 -10.68 -5.45
CA VAL A 25 51.45 -11.70 -6.26
C VAL A 25 50.82 -12.78 -5.39
N LEU A 26 51.49 -13.23 -4.32
CA LEU A 26 50.91 -14.18 -3.36
C LEU A 26 49.69 -13.59 -2.63
N ILE A 27 49.78 -12.34 -2.17
CA ILE A 27 48.67 -11.64 -1.52
C ILE A 27 47.49 -11.49 -2.50
N VAL A 28 47.75 -11.11 -3.75
CA VAL A 28 46.72 -11.00 -4.79
C VAL A 28 46.07 -12.36 -5.08
N LEU A 29 46.85 -13.44 -5.13
CA LEU A 29 46.32 -14.78 -5.36
C LEU A 29 45.46 -15.28 -4.20
N LEU A 30 45.93 -15.11 -2.96
CA LEU A 30 45.16 -15.41 -1.75
C LEU A 30 43.88 -14.56 -1.69
N PHE A 31 43.99 -13.28 -2.02
CA PHE A 31 42.85 -12.38 -2.05
C PHE A 31 41.89 -12.73 -3.18
N SER A 32 42.35 -13.22 -4.33
CA SER A 32 41.48 -13.63 -5.44
C SER A 32 40.61 -14.84 -5.08
N TRP A 33 41.13 -15.78 -4.28
CA TRP A 33 40.35 -16.92 -3.79
C TRP A 33 39.29 -16.48 -2.80
N SER A 34 39.67 -15.62 -1.84
CA SER A 34 38.73 -15.09 -0.86
C SER A 34 37.71 -14.13 -1.51
N LEU A 35 38.11 -13.27 -2.44
CA LEU A 35 37.22 -12.42 -3.22
C LEU A 35 36.28 -13.24 -4.07
N HIS A 36 36.71 -14.31 -4.71
CA HIS A 36 35.80 -15.14 -5.49
C HIS A 36 34.68 -15.71 -4.62
N TYR A 37 35.01 -16.16 -3.40
CA TYR A 37 34.02 -16.62 -2.43
C TYR A 37 33.12 -15.49 -1.91
N LEU A 38 33.70 -14.36 -1.53
CA LEU A 38 32.98 -13.18 -1.04
C LEU A 38 32.08 -12.56 -2.12
N LEU A 39 32.54 -12.47 -3.37
CA LEU A 39 31.77 -12.00 -4.51
C LEU A 39 30.60 -12.93 -4.80
N ARG A 40 30.77 -14.26 -4.68
CA ARG A 40 29.69 -15.23 -4.84
C ARG A 40 28.64 -15.12 -3.72
N ALA A 41 29.08 -14.94 -2.48
CA ALA A 41 28.18 -14.71 -1.36
C ALA A 41 27.43 -13.37 -1.50
N PHE A 42 28.14 -12.31 -1.89
CA PHE A 42 27.56 -10.99 -2.14
C PHE A 42 26.63 -11.00 -3.34
N SER A 43 26.93 -11.73 -4.41
CA SER A 43 26.03 -11.86 -5.56
C SER A 43 24.77 -12.62 -5.20
N TYR A 44 24.89 -13.67 -4.37
CA TYR A 44 23.74 -14.40 -3.85
C TYR A 44 22.87 -13.51 -2.96
N LEU A 45 23.49 -12.76 -2.04
CA LEU A 45 22.78 -11.83 -1.17
C LEU A 45 22.13 -10.71 -1.98
N ARG A 46 22.83 -10.17 -2.98
CA ARG A 46 22.31 -9.16 -3.92
C ARG A 46 21.14 -9.68 -4.74
N TRP A 47 21.18 -10.92 -5.22
CA TRP A 47 20.06 -11.56 -5.91
C TRP A 47 18.84 -11.69 -4.98
N LYS A 48 19.08 -12.12 -3.73
CA LYS A 48 18.03 -12.28 -2.72
C LYS A 48 17.43 -10.95 -2.24
N MET A 49 18.25 -9.91 -2.15
CA MET A 49 17.84 -8.56 -1.71
C MET A 49 17.28 -7.71 -2.86
N ARG A 50 17.54 -8.07 -4.12
CA ARG A 50 16.97 -7.40 -5.31
C ARG A 50 15.45 -7.19 -5.23
N PRO A 51 14.62 -8.19 -4.91
CA PRO A 51 13.18 -8.00 -4.77
C PRO A 51 12.82 -7.11 -3.57
N TRP A 52 13.60 -7.13 -2.49
CA TRP A 52 13.38 -6.26 -1.32
C TRP A 52 13.66 -4.79 -1.62
N PHE A 53 14.64 -4.49 -2.49
CA PHE A 53 14.92 -3.13 -2.94
C PHE A 53 14.00 -2.66 -4.09
N THR A 54 13.39 -3.58 -4.83
CA THR A 54 12.46 -3.25 -5.93
C THR A 54 11.02 -3.17 -5.45
N ALA A 55 10.70 -3.84 -4.34
CA ALA A 55 9.55 -3.51 -3.54
C ALA A 55 9.83 -2.15 -2.87
N GLU A 56 9.64 -1.08 -3.64
CA GLU A 56 9.31 0.23 -3.08
C GLU A 56 8.36 -0.05 -1.91
N PRO A 57 8.71 0.35 -0.69
CA PRO A 57 7.76 0.28 0.39
C PRO A 57 6.61 1.14 -0.10
N GLN A 58 5.52 0.50 -0.51
CA GLN A 58 4.24 1.16 -0.70
C GLN A 58 3.92 1.64 0.70
N VAL A 59 4.43 2.82 1.03
CA VAL A 59 4.07 3.57 2.21
C VAL A 59 2.58 3.63 2.07
N ALA A 60 1.88 2.79 2.83
CA ALA A 60 0.45 2.67 2.79
C ALA A 60 -0.04 4.06 3.14
N ARG A 61 -0.33 4.85 2.10
CA ARG A 61 -0.74 6.22 2.24
C ARG A 61 -2.06 6.11 2.96
N TYR A 62 -2.08 6.51 4.22
CA TYR A 62 -3.32 6.53 4.98
C TYR A 62 -4.30 7.35 4.16
N LEU A 63 -5.42 6.70 3.84
CA LEU A 63 -6.50 7.33 3.09
C LEU A 63 -6.93 8.55 3.87
N THR A 64 -7.01 9.71 3.23
CA THR A 64 -7.57 10.88 3.90
C THR A 64 -9.05 10.64 4.18
N ASP A 65 -9.60 11.32 5.19
CA ASP A 65 -11.02 11.15 5.56
C ASP A 65 -11.93 11.44 4.34
N ASP A 66 -11.61 12.47 3.56
CA ASP A 66 -12.32 12.81 2.34
C ASP A 66 -12.31 11.67 1.29
N GLU A 67 -11.15 11.04 1.05
CA GLU A 67 -11.03 9.93 0.10
C GLU A 67 -11.81 8.69 0.57
N TYR A 68 -11.85 8.47 1.89
CA TYR A 68 -12.68 7.42 2.47
C TYR A 68 -14.17 7.70 2.28
N ARG A 69 -14.60 8.95 2.50
CA ARG A 69 -15.99 9.37 2.33
C ARG A 69 -16.44 9.21 0.88
N GLU A 70 -15.65 9.67 -0.08
CA GLU A 70 -15.96 9.51 -1.50
C GLU A 70 -16.10 8.04 -1.91
N GLN A 71 -15.20 7.18 -1.43
CA GLN A 71 -15.28 5.73 -1.69
C GLN A 71 -16.52 5.10 -1.05
N ALA A 72 -16.83 5.49 0.18
CA ALA A 72 -18.02 5.00 0.88
C ALA A 72 -19.30 5.41 0.16
N GLU A 73 -19.40 6.66 -0.29
CA GLU A 73 -20.53 7.17 -1.06
C GLU A 73 -20.68 6.43 -2.40
N ALA A 74 -19.58 6.28 -3.16
CA ALA A 74 -19.60 5.58 -4.44
C ALA A 74 -19.95 4.08 -4.29
N ALA A 75 -19.40 3.41 -3.28
CA ALA A 75 -19.69 2.00 -3.00
C ALA A 75 -21.15 1.80 -2.56
N THR A 76 -21.65 2.70 -1.70
CA THR A 76 -23.04 2.67 -1.23
C THR A 76 -24.02 2.91 -2.37
N ALA A 77 -23.76 3.91 -3.23
CA ALA A 77 -24.59 4.19 -4.39
C ALA A 77 -24.68 2.98 -5.36
N ARG A 78 -23.53 2.32 -5.62
CA ARG A 78 -23.49 1.11 -6.44
C ARG A 78 -24.28 -0.04 -5.83
N ALA A 79 -24.07 -0.31 -4.53
CA ALA A 79 -24.77 -1.39 -3.83
C ALA A 79 -26.29 -1.17 -3.78
N LEU A 80 -26.74 0.07 -3.60
CA LEU A 80 -28.16 0.42 -3.64
C LEU A 80 -28.77 0.19 -5.03
N GLU A 81 -28.05 0.52 -6.09
CA GLU A 81 -28.52 0.30 -7.46
C GLU A 81 -28.57 -1.19 -7.81
N GLU A 82 -27.55 -1.95 -7.43
CA GLU A 82 -27.55 -3.42 -7.55
C GLU A 82 -28.73 -4.03 -6.79
N LEU A 83 -29.07 -3.50 -5.61
CA LEU A 83 -30.21 -3.96 -4.83
C LEU A 83 -31.53 -3.66 -5.54
N ARG A 84 -31.69 -2.47 -6.14
CA ARG A 84 -32.89 -2.16 -6.97
C ARG A 84 -33.02 -3.14 -8.13
N GLN A 85 -31.93 -3.36 -8.86
CA GLN A 85 -31.91 -4.28 -9.99
C GLN A 85 -32.25 -5.70 -9.56
N ALA A 86 -31.72 -6.17 -8.42
CA ALA A 86 -32.02 -7.49 -7.87
C ALA A 86 -33.51 -7.63 -7.50
N CYS A 87 -34.11 -6.59 -6.92
CA CYS A 87 -35.53 -6.59 -6.56
C CYS A 87 -36.46 -6.55 -7.79
N CYS A 88 -36.02 -5.96 -8.90
CA CYS A 88 -36.77 -5.91 -10.15
C CYS A 88 -36.72 -7.24 -10.94
N ARG A 89 -35.91 -8.22 -10.54
CA ARG A 89 -35.85 -9.52 -11.21
C ARG A 89 -37.10 -10.36 -10.92
N PRO A 90 -37.64 -11.09 -11.92
CA PRO A 90 -38.82 -11.94 -11.73
C PRO A 90 -38.58 -13.11 -10.77
N ASP A 91 -37.32 -13.50 -10.57
CA ASP A 91 -36.92 -14.60 -9.67
C ASP A 91 -36.80 -14.18 -8.19
N PHE A 92 -37.02 -12.90 -7.87
CA PHE A 92 -36.83 -12.38 -6.53
C PHE A 92 -38.03 -12.72 -5.60
N PRO A 93 -37.79 -13.30 -4.41
CA PRO A 93 -38.86 -13.63 -3.46
C PRO A 93 -39.35 -12.37 -2.72
N SER A 94 -40.12 -11.54 -3.42
CA SER A 94 -40.62 -10.24 -2.94
C SER A 94 -41.42 -10.33 -1.63
N TRP A 95 -42.29 -11.34 -1.48
CA TRP A 95 -43.13 -11.49 -0.29
C TRP A 95 -42.32 -11.87 0.97
N LEU A 96 -41.25 -12.65 0.80
CA LEU A 96 -40.34 -12.99 1.90
C LEU A 96 -39.57 -11.76 2.37
N ALA A 97 -39.07 -10.95 1.43
CA ALA A 97 -38.38 -9.69 1.76
C ALA A 97 -39.31 -8.73 2.51
N VAL A 98 -40.55 -8.53 2.03
CA VAL A 98 -41.55 -7.66 2.66
C VAL A 98 -41.89 -8.11 4.08
N SER A 99 -41.96 -9.42 4.34
CA SER A 99 -42.27 -9.96 5.67
C SER A 99 -41.22 -9.67 6.74
N ARG A 100 -39.97 -9.41 6.33
CA ARG A 100 -38.83 -9.18 7.24
C ARG A 100 -38.51 -7.70 7.44
N LEU A 101 -39.08 -6.82 6.60
CA LEU A 101 -38.80 -5.40 6.62
C LEU A 101 -39.69 -4.68 7.65
N GLN A 102 -39.09 -3.75 8.39
CA GLN A 102 -39.83 -2.94 9.37
C GLN A 102 -40.76 -1.91 8.70
N ALA A 103 -40.34 -1.37 7.55
CA ALA A 103 -41.06 -0.35 6.80
C ALA A 103 -41.20 -0.73 5.30
N PRO A 104 -42.08 -1.68 4.95
CA PRO A 104 -42.19 -2.19 3.59
C PRO A 104 -42.66 -1.14 2.58
N LYS A 105 -43.43 -0.13 3.00
CA LYS A 105 -43.89 0.97 2.14
C LYS A 105 -42.73 1.84 1.67
N LYS A 106 -41.86 2.28 2.60
CA LYS A 106 -40.64 3.04 2.27
C LYS A 106 -39.73 2.26 1.31
N PHE A 107 -39.60 0.95 1.55
CA PHE A 107 -38.79 0.08 0.70
C PHE A 107 -39.35 -0.04 -0.72
N ALA A 108 -40.67 -0.19 -0.87
CA ALA A 108 -41.30 -0.25 -2.19
C ALA A 108 -41.09 1.06 -2.98
N GLU A 109 -41.26 2.22 -2.34
CA GLU A 109 -40.98 3.51 -2.97
C GLU A 109 -39.51 3.64 -3.40
N PHE A 110 -38.57 3.17 -2.57
CA PHE A 110 -37.15 3.14 -2.91
C PHE A 110 -36.84 2.27 -4.14
N VAL A 111 -37.42 1.07 -4.23
CA VAL A 111 -37.24 0.17 -5.39
C VAL A 111 -37.79 0.79 -6.67
N LEU A 112 -38.88 1.57 -6.56
CA LEU A 112 -39.47 2.32 -7.67
C LEU A 112 -38.69 3.58 -8.08
N GLY A 113 -37.59 3.89 -7.39
CA GLY A 113 -36.69 5.00 -7.74
C GLY A 113 -36.76 6.21 -6.82
N ALA A 114 -37.54 6.17 -5.73
CA ALA A 114 -37.49 7.21 -4.72
C ALA A 114 -36.15 7.20 -3.95
N SER A 115 -35.87 8.32 -3.26
CA SER A 115 -34.74 8.43 -2.34
C SER A 115 -34.78 7.34 -1.27
N HIS A 116 -33.62 6.78 -0.93
CA HIS A 116 -33.48 5.83 0.17
C HIS A 116 -33.60 6.49 1.55
N LEU A 117 -33.42 7.81 1.61
CA LEU A 117 -33.53 8.62 2.81
C LEU A 117 -34.82 9.44 2.80
N SER A 118 -35.49 9.48 3.95
CA SER A 118 -36.59 10.39 4.18
C SER A 118 -36.06 11.84 4.32
N PRO A 119 -36.79 12.85 3.82
CA PRO A 119 -36.39 14.25 4.00
C PRO A 119 -36.23 14.65 5.48
N GLU A 120 -37.00 14.04 6.38
CA GLU A 120 -36.88 14.25 7.82
C GLU A 120 -35.53 13.74 8.36
N GLU A 121 -35.10 12.56 7.91
CA GLU A 121 -33.82 11.95 8.28
C GLU A 121 -32.65 12.81 7.80
N VAL A 122 -32.70 13.29 6.55
CA VAL A 122 -31.69 14.19 5.99
C VAL A 122 -31.61 15.50 6.79
N SER A 123 -32.77 16.11 7.09
CA SER A 123 -32.81 17.36 7.86
C SER A 123 -32.27 17.20 9.29
N THR A 124 -32.49 16.02 9.89
CA THR A 124 -32.00 15.73 11.25
C THR A 124 -30.49 15.51 11.23
N HIS A 125 -29.98 14.80 10.23
CA HIS A 125 -28.55 14.63 10.02
C HIS A 125 -27.85 15.97 9.76
N GLU A 126 -28.43 16.84 8.93
CA GLU A 126 -27.88 18.17 8.67
C GLU A 126 -27.87 19.05 9.92
N LYS A 127 -28.88 18.96 10.79
CA LYS A 127 -28.87 19.69 12.07
C LYS A 127 -27.78 19.20 13.02
N GLN A 128 -27.52 17.89 13.04
CA GLN A 128 -26.58 17.26 13.98
C GLN A 128 -25.13 17.29 13.48
N TYR A 129 -24.93 17.15 12.18
CA TYR A 129 -23.63 16.98 11.52
C TYR A 129 -23.37 17.96 10.37
N GLY A 130 -24.26 18.92 10.13
CA GLY A 130 -24.06 19.96 9.11
C GLY A 130 -23.04 21.01 9.54
N LEU A 131 -23.01 22.13 8.82
CA LEU A 131 -22.00 23.18 8.94
C LEU A 131 -21.75 23.65 10.39
N GLY A 132 -22.81 23.69 11.22
CA GLY A 132 -22.71 24.07 12.63
C GLY A 132 -22.03 23.02 13.53
N GLY A 133 -22.16 21.73 13.20
CA GLY A 133 -21.53 20.64 13.95
C GLY A 133 -20.02 20.54 13.67
N ALA A 134 -19.65 20.56 12.39
CA ALA A 134 -18.24 20.50 11.96
C ALA A 134 -17.42 21.68 12.52
N PHE A 135 -17.99 22.89 12.53
CA PHE A 135 -17.33 24.08 13.10
C PHE A 135 -17.11 23.97 14.62
N LEU A 136 -18.07 23.41 15.37
CA LEU A 136 -17.92 23.21 16.82
C LEU A 136 -16.87 22.13 17.13
N GLU A 137 -16.83 21.08 16.32
CA GLU A 137 -15.86 19.99 16.44
C GLU A 137 -14.43 20.49 16.18
N GLU A 138 -14.23 21.26 15.12
CA GLU A 138 -12.94 21.88 14.79
C GLU A 138 -12.47 22.84 15.89
N GLN A 139 -13.37 23.66 16.45
CA GLN A 139 -13.03 24.50 17.60
C GLN A 139 -12.68 23.69 18.85
N LEU A 140 -13.41 22.62 19.16
CA LEU A 140 -13.11 21.77 20.33
C LEU A 140 -11.73 21.11 20.22
N PHE A 141 -11.42 20.55 19.05
CA PHE A 141 -10.14 19.87 18.85
C PHE A 141 -8.98 20.85 18.78
N SER A 142 -9.13 22.00 18.10
CA SER A 142 -8.08 23.04 18.09
C SER A 142 -7.77 23.57 19.49
N LEU A 143 -8.79 23.89 20.30
CA LEU A 143 -8.63 24.33 21.69
C LEU A 143 -7.90 23.29 22.55
N GLN A 144 -8.18 22.01 22.34
CA GLN A 144 -7.53 20.93 23.08
C GLN A 144 -6.04 20.81 22.73
N THR A 145 -5.68 21.03 21.47
CA THR A 145 -4.27 21.09 21.03
C THR A 145 -3.51 22.27 21.63
N ASP A 146 -4.15 23.44 21.77
CA ASP A 146 -3.53 24.63 22.38
C ASP A 146 -3.37 24.51 23.92
N SER A 147 -4.15 23.62 24.56
CA SER A 147 -4.09 23.40 26.00
C SER A 147 -2.99 22.42 26.47
N LEU A 148 -2.31 21.74 25.54
CA LEU A 148 -1.17 20.87 25.83
C LEU A 148 0.13 21.68 25.67
N PRO A 149 0.86 21.99 26.76
CA PRO A 149 2.17 22.61 26.61
C PRO A 149 3.08 21.63 25.87
N ALA A 150 3.66 22.09 24.76
CA ALA A 150 4.74 21.39 24.09
C ALA A 150 5.83 21.09 25.13
N SER A 151 6.03 19.80 25.41
CA SER A 151 7.10 19.29 26.27
C SER A 151 8.16 18.62 25.42
#